data_AF-A0A7W6RVW3-F1
#
_entry.id   AF-A0A7W6RVW3-F1
#
_cell.length_a   1.000
_cell.length_b   1.000
_cell.length_c   1.000
_cell.angle_alpha   90.00
_cell.angle_beta   90.00
_cell.angle_gamma   90.00
#
_symmetry.space_group_name_H-M   'P 1'
#
loop_
_entity.id
_entity.type
_entity.pdbx_description
1 polymer ?
#
loop_
_entity_poly.entity_id
_entity_poly.type
_entity_poly.pdbx_seq_one_letter_code
_entity_poly.pdbx_strand_id
1 'polypeptide(L)'
;MRFSVLHLPGHSPGSIGLLNETDGLLFSGDAIYEGKLVDDLPGCDQAAYRLTMMRLKEMEVRAAHGGHGKAMTQQRMRQIAASYLNAAA
;
A
#
# COMPACT_ATOMS: atom_id res chain seq x y z
N MET A 1 16.53 3.86 14.97
CA MET A 1 15.27 3.75 14.20
C MET A 1 15.30 2.40 13.49
N ARG A 2 14.30 1.53 13.69
CA ARG A 2 14.26 0.18 13.11
C ARG A 2 12.98 0.04 12.30
N PHE A 3 13.09 -0.55 11.11
CA PHE A 3 11.95 -0.81 10.24
C PHE A 3 11.77 -2.32 10.08
N SER A 4 10.52 -2.75 10.13
CA SER A 4 10.10 -4.07 9.66
C SER A 4 9.81 -4.00 8.17
N VAL A 5 10.33 -4.97 7.42
CA VAL A 5 10.08 -5.08 5.98
C VAL A 5 8.80 -5.87 5.77
N LEU A 6 7.85 -5.27 5.04
CA LEU A 6 6.60 -5.90 4.64
C LEU A 6 6.68 -6.22 3.15
N HIS A 7 6.42 -7.47 2.75
CA HIS A 7 6.27 -7.79 1.33
C HIS A 7 4.88 -7.36 0.85
N LEU A 8 4.82 -6.47 -0.14
CA LEU A 8 3.60 -5.81 -0.66
C LEU A 8 3.47 -6.03 -2.17
N PRO A 9 3.37 -7.29 -2.65
CA PRO A 9 3.30 -7.57 -4.07
C PRO A 9 2.03 -7.02 -4.71
N GLY A 10 2.06 -6.82 -6.02
CA GLY A 10 0.90 -6.35 -6.78
C GLY A 10 1.31 -5.40 -7.88
N HIS A 11 1.77 -4.20 -7.50
CA HIS A 11 2.39 -3.26 -8.44
C HIS A 11 3.65 -3.86 -9.09
N SER A 12 4.47 -4.55 -8.30
CA SER A 12 5.54 -5.41 -8.80
C SER A 12 5.67 -6.66 -7.91
N PRO A 13 6.31 -7.74 -8.37
CA PRO A 13 6.44 -8.96 -7.56
C PRO A 13 7.34 -8.75 -6.33
N GLY A 14 8.32 -7.84 -6.44
CA GLY A 14 9.30 -7.53 -5.40
C GLY A 14 8.95 -6.31 -4.54
N SER A 15 7.77 -5.71 -4.71
CA SER A 15 7.37 -4.53 -3.95
C SER A 15 7.41 -4.80 -2.44
N ILE A 16 7.97 -3.85 -1.69
CA ILE A 16 8.05 -3.89 -0.23
C ILE A 16 7.53 -2.60 0.39
N GLY A 17 7.17 -2.67 1.66
CA GLY A 17 6.98 -1.53 2.53
C GLY A 17 7.91 -1.59 3.75
N LEU A 18 8.18 -0.43 4.33
CA LEU A 18 8.97 -0.28 5.54
C LEU A 18 8.06 0.30 6.63
N LEU A 19 7.79 -0.49 7.66
CA LEU A 19 6.98 -0.08 8.81
C LEU A 19 7.88 0.21 10.00
N ASN A 20 7.83 1.42 10.54
CA ASN A 20 8.35 1.68 11.87
C ASN A 20 7.27 1.33 12.91
N GLU A 21 7.42 0.16 13.53
CA GLU A 21 6.45 -0.38 14.49
C GLU A 21 6.32 0.47 15.76
N THR A 22 7.32 1.32 16.06
CA THR A 22 7.29 2.16 17.26
C THR A 22 6.44 3.43 17.06
N ASP A 23 6.47 4.04 15.88
CA ASP A 23 5.78 5.31 15.60
C ASP A 23 4.60 5.19 14.61
N GLY A 24 4.39 3.99 14.05
CA GLY A 24 3.34 3.69 13.08
C GLY A 24 3.55 4.30 11.69
N LEU A 25 4.76 4.73 11.34
CA LEU A 25 5.06 5.29 10.02
C LEU A 25 5.29 4.18 9.01
N LEU A 26 4.52 4.19 7.92
CA LEU A 26 4.68 3.28 6.79
C LEU A 26 5.25 4.03 5.59
N PHE A 27 6.29 3.47 4.96
CA PHE A 27 6.68 3.80 3.59
C PHE A 27 6.30 2.63 2.69
N SER A 28 5.34 2.79 1.79
CA SER A 28 4.76 1.70 1.00
C SER A 28 5.27 1.62 -0.45
N GLY A 29 6.08 2.60 -0.88
CA GLY A 29 6.39 2.76 -2.30
C GLY A 29 5.10 2.81 -3.12
N ASP A 30 5.11 2.19 -4.30
CA ASP A 30 3.95 2.20 -5.20
C ASP A 30 2.88 1.16 -4.86
N ALA A 31 2.98 0.51 -3.70
CA ALA A 31 1.92 -0.39 -3.24
C ALA A 31 0.66 0.36 -2.77
N ILE A 32 0.76 1.63 -2.36
CA ILE A 32 -0.41 2.49 -2.13
C ILE A 32 0.01 3.96 -2.08
N TYR A 33 -0.72 4.82 -2.79
CA TYR A 33 -0.50 6.26 -2.84
C TYR A 33 -1.77 7.01 -3.28
N GLU A 34 -1.77 8.33 -3.12
CA GLU A 34 -2.86 9.15 -3.66
C GLU A 34 -2.83 9.21 -5.19
N GLY A 35 -3.92 8.82 -5.83
CA GLY A 35 -4.08 8.88 -7.28
C GLY A 35 -4.57 7.56 -7.85
N LYS A 36 -4.38 7.39 -9.16
CA LYS A 36 -4.65 6.12 -9.84
C LYS A 36 -3.53 5.14 -9.52
N LEU A 37 -3.88 4.05 -8.85
CA LEU A 37 -2.97 2.93 -8.64
C LEU A 37 -2.74 2.22 -9.97
N VAL A 38 -1.47 1.94 -10.28
CA VAL A 38 -1.06 1.28 -11.52
C VAL A 38 -0.88 -0.21 -11.28
N ASP A 39 -1.64 -1.02 -12.01
CA ASP A 39 -1.69 -2.48 -11.91
C ASP A 39 -1.82 -3.20 -13.27
N ASP A 40 -1.60 -2.46 -14.37
CA ASP A 40 -1.77 -2.90 -15.77
C ASP A 40 -0.46 -2.89 -16.57
N LEU A 41 0.70 -2.87 -15.90
CA LEU A 41 2.02 -2.92 -16.52
C LEU A 41 2.62 -4.34 -16.50
N PRO A 42 3.61 -4.64 -17.36
CA PRO A 42 4.35 -5.90 -17.29
C PRO A 42 4.93 -6.16 -15.89
N GLY A 43 4.59 -7.31 -15.31
CA GLY A 43 5.01 -7.69 -13.96
C GLY A 43 4.04 -7.32 -12.85
N CYS A 44 2.98 -6.56 -13.14
CA CYS A 44 1.88 -6.38 -12.19
C CYS A 44 1.11 -7.70 -12.01
N ASP A 45 0.55 -7.91 -10.81
CA ASP A 45 -0.32 -9.02 -10.47
C ASP A 45 -1.50 -8.50 -9.64
N GLN A 46 -2.67 -8.37 -10.28
CA GLN A 46 -3.88 -7.84 -9.64
C GLN A 46 -4.38 -8.74 -8.51
N ALA A 47 -4.21 -10.06 -8.60
CA ALA A 47 -4.63 -10.97 -7.54
C ALA A 47 -3.76 -10.76 -6.29
N ALA A 48 -2.44 -10.69 -6.47
CA ALA A 48 -1.52 -10.35 -5.38
C ALA A 48 -1.78 -8.94 -4.84
N TYR A 49 -2.10 -7.98 -5.72
CA TYR A 49 -2.36 -6.60 -5.32
C TYR A 49 -3.62 -6.49 -4.44
N ARG A 50 -4.68 -7.24 -4.76
CA ARG A 50 -5.87 -7.33 -3.91
C ARG A 50 -5.55 -7.90 -2.54
N LEU A 51 -4.70 -8.92 -2.42
CA LEU A 51 -4.26 -9.45 -1.11
C LEU A 51 -3.49 -8.38 -0.32
N THR A 52 -2.60 -7.64 -0.98
CA THR A 52 -1.90 -6.50 -0.39
C THR A 52 -2.88 -5.43 0.10
N MET A 53 -3.88 -5.07 -0.69
CA MET A 53 -4.88 -4.06 -0.32
C MET A 53 -5.77 -4.49 0.85
N MET A 54 -6.16 -5.77 0.92
CA MET A 54 -6.88 -6.29 2.09
C MET A 54 -6.05 -6.15 3.36
N ARG A 55 -4.75 -6.47 3.30
CA ARG A 55 -3.86 -6.32 4.46
C ARG A 55 -3.67 -4.86 4.84
N LEU A 56 -3.44 -3.97 3.88
CA LEU A 56 -3.26 -2.53 4.14
C LEU A 56 -4.53 -1.87 4.70
N LYS A 57 -5.72 -2.30 4.25
CA LYS A 57 -7.00 -1.79 4.75
C LYS A 57 -7.20 -2.06 6.25
N GLU A 58 -6.72 -3.19 6.76
CA GLU A 58 -6.85 -3.56 8.17
C GLU A 58 -5.65 -3.13 9.03
N MET A 59 -4.60 -2.59 8.42
CA MET A 59 -3.38 -2.20 9.14
C MET A 59 -3.58 -0.91 9.94
N GLU A 60 -3.03 -0.88 11.14
CA GLU A 60 -2.93 0.33 11.98
C GLU A 60 -1.60 1.05 11.69
N VAL A 61 -1.68 2.32 11.31
CA VAL A 61 -0.55 3.19 11.00
C VAL A 61 -0.86 4.61 11.47
N ARG A 62 0.15 5.34 11.93
CA ARG A 62 0.00 6.79 12.20
C ARG A 62 -0.12 7.58 10.89
N ALA A 63 0.71 7.24 9.91
CA ALA A 63 0.72 7.83 8.57
C ALA A 63 1.37 6.89 7.56
N ALA A 64 1.00 7.02 6.28
CA ALA A 64 1.59 6.27 5.19
C ALA A 64 2.16 7.21 4.12
N HIS A 65 3.37 6.90 3.63
CA HIS A 65 4.04 7.57 2.53
C HIS A 65 4.11 6.60 1.35
N GLY A 66 3.33 6.90 0.31
CA GLY A 66 3.45 6.21 -0.97
C GLY A 66 4.66 6.69 -1.78
N GLY A 67 4.93 6.04 -2.90
CA GLY A 67 5.96 6.46 -3.86
C GLY A 67 5.59 7.73 -4.62
N HIS A 68 4.29 8.08 -4.62
CA HIS A 68 3.76 9.30 -5.23
C HIS A 68 2.80 10.04 -4.30
N GLY A 69 2.55 11.31 -4.62
CA GLY A 69 1.58 12.14 -3.91
C GLY A 69 2.03 12.58 -2.52
N LYS A 70 1.06 13.02 -1.71
CA LYS A 70 1.30 13.46 -0.32
C LYS A 70 1.20 12.27 0.65
N ALA A 71 1.74 12.47 1.85
CA ALA A 71 1.51 11.55 2.96
C ALA A 71 0.01 11.40 3.23
N MET A 72 -0.40 10.18 3.53
CA MET A 72 -1.78 9.80 3.79
C MET A 72 -2.00 9.54 5.28
N THR A 73 -3.16 9.94 5.78
CA THR A 73 -3.65 9.45 7.08
C THR A 73 -4.05 7.97 6.96
N GLN A 74 -4.15 7.26 8.08
CA GLN A 74 -4.70 5.90 8.12
C GLN A 74 -6.05 5.81 7.42
N GLN A 75 -6.97 6.72 7.76
CA GLN A 75 -8.30 6.76 7.14
C GLN A 75 -8.21 6.87 5.62
N ARG A 76 -7.32 7.73 5.11
CA ARG A 76 -7.15 7.93 3.67
C ARG A 76 -6.56 6.69 2.99
N MET A 77 -5.54 6.08 3.59
CA MET A 77 -4.96 4.81 3.13
C MET A 77 -6.04 3.72 3.02
N ARG A 78 -6.88 3.57 4.05
CA ARG A 78 -7.98 2.59 4.07
C ARG A 78 -9.03 2.85 2.99
N GLN A 79 -9.37 4.12 2.75
CA GLN A 79 -10.28 4.50 1.68
C GLN A 79 -9.74 4.11 0.30
N ILE A 80 -8.47 4.39 0.03
CA ILE A 80 -7.84 4.05 -1.26
C ILE A 80 -7.81 2.53 -1.45
N ALA A 81 -7.41 1.78 -0.42
CA ALA A 81 -7.41 0.32 -0.46
C ALA A 81 -8.82 -0.25 -0.70
N ALA A 82 -9.84 0.27 -0.01
CA ALA A 82 -11.22 -0.15 -0.21
C ALA A 82 -11.74 0.18 -1.62
N SER A 83 -11.42 1.37 -2.14
CA SER A 83 -11.79 1.76 -3.51
C SER A 83 -11.17 0.83 -4.55
N TYR A 84 -9.88 0.47 -4.41
CA TYR A 84 -9.25 -0.50 -5.30
C TYR A 84 -9.95 -1.87 -5.26
N LEU A 85 -10.25 -2.37 -4.06
CA LEU A 85 -10.93 -3.65 -3.87
C LEU A 85 -12.33 -3.70 -4.49
N ASN A 86 -13.04 -2.56 -4.52
CA ASN A 86 -14.39 -2.46 -5.08
C ASN A 86 -14.39 -2.23 -6.59
N ALA A 87 -13.35 -1.59 -7.15
CA ALA A 87 -13.27 -1.26 -8.57
C ALA A 87 -12.94 -2.46 -9.46
N ALA A 88 -12.21 -3.44 -8.94
CA ALA A 88 -11.80 -4.63 -9.70
C ALA A 88 -12.79 -5.80 -9.56
N ALA A 89 -14.05 -5.53 -9.22
CA ALA A 89 -15.13 -6.51 -9.06
C ALA A 89 -16.00 -6.59 -10.31
#